data_AF-A0A536FM39-F1
#
_entry.id   AF-A0A536FM39-F1
#
_cell.length_a   1.000
_cell.length_b   1.000
_cell.length_c   1.000
_cell.angle_alpha   90.00
_cell.angle_beta   90.00
_cell.angle_gamma   90.00
#
_symmetry.space_group_name_H-M   'P 1'
#
loop_
_entity.id
_entity.type
_entity.pdbx_description
1 polymer ?
#
loop_
_entity_poly.entity_id
_entity_poly.type
_entity_poly.pdbx_seq_one_letter_code
_entity_poly.pdbx_strand_id
1 'polypeptide(L)' 'MKLVTFRAGGDARVGAAREDEVVEVADAPDMLSLIDAGDAGIAAVKSALGSNKSPRHRLQNVQLLAPLPQPRQGDH' A
#
# COMPACT_ATOMS: atom_id res chain seq x y z
N MET A 1 9.29 -8.01 1.63
CA MET A 1 8.34 -6.89 1.53
C MET A 1 7.20 -7.31 0.62
N LYS A 2 5.96 -7.01 1.00
CA LYS A 2 4.77 -7.21 0.16
C LYS A 2 3.98 -5.90 0.10
N LEU A 3 3.50 -5.50 -1.08
CA LEU A 3 2.59 -4.37 -1.21
C LEU A 3 1.19 -4.81 -0.79
N VAL A 4 0.51 -3.98 -0.02
CA VAL A 4 -0.82 -4.25 0.51
C VAL A 4 -1.68 -2.99 0.39
N THR A 5 -2.97 -3.21 0.15
CA THR A 5 -4.00 -2.20 0.43
C THR A 5 -4.50 -2.48 1.83
N PHE A 6 -4.61 -1.48 2.68
CA PHE A 6 -5.06 -1.63 4.05
C PHE A 6 -6.01 -0.50 4.44
N ARG A 7 -6.85 -0.73 5.44
CA ARG A 7 -7.71 0.29 6.01
C ARG A 7 -7.20 0.66 7.41
N ALA A 8 -6.98 1.96 7.61
CA ALA A 8 -6.61 2.55 8.90
C ALA A 8 -7.41 3.84 9.11
N GLY A 9 -8.06 3.96 10.28
CA GLY A 9 -8.88 5.15 10.58
C GLY A 9 -10.12 5.32 9.70
N GLY A 10 -10.52 4.29 8.94
CA GLY A 10 -11.67 4.32 8.04
C GLY A 10 -11.31 4.41 6.55
N ASP A 11 -10.13 4.94 6.23
CA ASP A 11 -9.69 5.13 4.85
C ASP A 11 -8.88 3.95 4.32
N ALA A 12 -9.09 3.59 3.06
CA ALA A 12 -8.24 2.65 2.34
C ALA A 12 -6.97 3.36 1.85
N ARG A 13 -5.82 2.74 2.07
CA ARG A 13 -4.50 3.27 1.74
C ARG A 13 -3.59 2.18 1.23
N VAL A 14 -2.47 2.57 0.62
CA VAL A 14 -1.44 1.65 0.15
C VAL A 14 -0.26 1.66 1.11
N GLY A 15 0.28 0.48 1.38
CA GLY A 15 1.44 0.34 2.23
C GLY A 15 2.32 -0.84 1.85
N ALA A 16 3.50 -0.85 2.43
CA ALA A 16 4.43 -1.98 2.38
C ALA A 16 4.36 -2.76 3.69
N ALA A 17 3.93 -4.01 3.63
CA ALA A 17 3.96 -4.93 4.75
C ALA A 17 5.37 -5.52 4.93
N ARG A 18 5.88 -5.43 6.16
CA ARG A 18 7.13 -6.04 6.62
C ARG A 18 6.92 -6.54 8.05
N GLU A 19 7.23 -7.81 8.28
CA GLU A 19 7.11 -8.44 9.61
C GLU A 19 5.70 -8.21 10.18
N ASP A 20 5.58 -7.47 11.29
CA ASP A 20 4.32 -7.21 11.98
C ASP A 20 3.81 -5.77 11.79
N GLU A 21 4.30 -5.06 10.76
CA GLU A 21 3.90 -3.69 10.46
C GLU A 21 3.61 -3.44 8.97
N VAL A 22 2.81 -2.41 8.75
CA VAL A 22 2.52 -1.81 7.44
C VAL A 22 3.02 -0.38 7.48
N VAL A 23 3.90 -0.04 6.54
CA VAL A 23 4.39 1.33 6.35
C VAL A 23 3.59 1.98 5.23
N GLU A 24 2.91 3.08 5.55
CA GLU A 24 2.08 3.83 4.61
C GLU A 24 2.93 4.52 3.54
N VAL A 25 2.46 4.50 2.29
CA VAL A 25 3.08 5.19 1.15
C VAL A 25 2.24 6.42 0.83
N ALA A 26 2.69 7.60 1.26
CA ALA A 26 1.88 8.82 1.24
C ALA A 26 1.49 9.31 -0.17
N ASP A 27 2.34 9.07 -1.17
CA ASP A 27 2.17 9.60 -2.54
C ASP A 27 1.33 8.69 -3.47
N ALA A 28 0.70 7.64 -2.93
CA ALA A 28 -0.13 6.72 -3.71
C ALA A 28 -1.53 6.54 -3.08
N PRO A 29 -2.59 7.08 -3.70
CA PRO A 29 -3.95 6.98 -3.14
C PRO A 29 -4.50 5.54 -3.18
N ASP A 30 -4.05 4.74 -4.15
CA ASP A 30 -4.48 3.36 -4.34
C ASP A 30 -3.42 2.54 -5.09
N MET A 31 -3.58 1.20 -5.10
CA MET A 31 -2.58 0.27 -5.64
C MET A 31 -2.38 0.44 -7.15
N LEU A 32 -3.41 0.83 -7.91
CA LEU A 32 -3.29 1.07 -9.34
C LEU A 32 -2.46 2.32 -9.58
N SER A 33 -2.73 3.41 -8.86
CA SER A 33 -1.92 4.63 -8.93
C SER A 33 -0.44 4.37 -8.60
N LEU A 34 -0.15 3.47 -7.64
CA LEU A 34 1.23 3.07 -7.33
C LEU A 34 1.89 2.30 -8.49
N ILE A 35 1.14 1.40 -9.13
CA ILE A 35 1.62 0.60 -10.27
C ILE A 35 1.83 1.49 -11.51
N ASP A 36 0.90 2.39 -11.80
CA ASP A 36 0.95 3.33 -12.92
C ASP A 36 2.15 4.29 -12.80
N ALA A 37 2.57 4.62 -11.58
CA ALA A 37 3.78 5.40 -11.32
C ALA A 37 5.08 4.64 -11.67
N GLY A 38 5.01 3.32 -11.89
CA GLY A 38 6.15 2.48 -12.27
C GLY A 38 7.33 2.61 -11.32
N ASP A 39 8.50 2.95 -11.87
CA ASP A 39 9.75 3.09 -11.10
C ASP A 39 9.67 4.16 -10.00
N ALA A 40 8.91 5.23 -10.22
CA ALA A 40 8.70 6.27 -9.21
C ALA A 40 7.91 5.72 -8.02
N GLY A 41 6.91 4.87 -8.27
CA GLY A 41 6.17 4.16 -7.22
C GLY A 41 7.05 3.23 -6.41
N ILE A 42 7.93 2.47 -7.07
CA ILE A 42 8.91 1.60 -6.38
C ILE A 42 9.88 2.41 -5.54
N ALA A 43 10.36 3.56 -6.05
CA ALA A 43 11.23 4.45 -5.29
C ALA A 43 10.53 5.04 -4.05
N ALA A 44 9.26 5.43 -4.17
CA ALA A 44 8.45 5.92 -3.07
C ALA A 44 8.28 4.87 -1.96
N VAL A 45 8.02 3.61 -2.33
CA VAL A 45 7.94 2.49 -1.37
C VAL A 45 9.26 2.28 -0.63
N LYS A 46 10.38 2.27 -1.35
CA LYS A 46 11.72 2.13 -0.75
C LYS A 46 12.04 3.28 0.19
N SER A 47 11.72 4.51 -0.21
CA SER A 47 11.88 5.72 0.61
C SER A 47 11.02 5.63 1.87
N ALA A 48 9.76 5.19 1.74
CA ALA A 48 8.85 5.07 2.86
C ALA A 48 9.37 4.07 3.92
N LEU A 49 9.91 2.93 3.47
CA LEU A 49 10.52 1.92 4.34
C LEU A 49 11.83 2.38 5.01
N GLY A 50 12.65 3.15 4.29
CA GLY A 50 13.91 3.69 4.81
C GLY A 50 13.72 4.88 5.75
N SER A 51 12.54 5.50 5.74
CA SER A 51 12.23 6.69 6.51
C SER A 51 11.46 6.36 7.80
N ASN A 52 11.73 7.13 8.85
CA ASN A 52 10.94 7.13 10.08
C ASN A 52 9.79 8.16 10.06
N LYS A 53 9.66 8.93 8.95
CA LYS A 53 8.59 9.93 8.78
C LYS A 53 7.28 9.32 8.29
N SER A 54 7.34 8.17 7.64
CA SER A 54 6.17 7.47 7.11
C SER A 54 5.34 6.89 8.26
N PRO A 55 4.01 7.06 8.26
CA PRO A 55 3.13 6.41 9.23
C PRO A 55 3.33 4.89 9.23
N ARG A 56 3.42 4.31 10.43
CA ARG A 56 3.57 2.86 10.63
C ARG A 56 2.40 2.34 11.43
N HIS A 57 1.80 1.29 10.93
CA HIS A 57 0.66 0.65 11.55
C HIS A 57 1.01 -0.80 11.90
N ARG A 58 0.72 -1.23 13.13
CA ARG A 58 0.81 -2.65 13.46
C ARG A 58 -0.18 -3.43 12.60
N LEU A 59 0.26 -4.56 12.05
CA LEU A 59 -0.54 -5.41 11.16
C LEU A 59 -1.87 -5.84 11.83
N GLN A 60 -1.81 -6.15 13.12
CA GLN A 60 -2.99 -6.50 13.94
C GLN A 60 -4.00 -5.36 14.15
N ASN A 61 -3.61 -4.10 13.90
CA ASN A 61 -4.46 -2.92 14.10
C ASN A 61 -5.05 -2.37 12.80
N VAL A 62 -4.80 -3.03 11.66
CA VAL A 62 -5.30 -2.63 10.35
C VAL A 62 -6.07 -3.76 9.70
N GLN A 63 -7.02 -3.41 8.85
CA GLN A 63 -7.70 -4.39 8.02
C GLN A 63 -6.97 -4.47 6.68
N LEU A 64 -6.36 -5.61 6.37
CA LEU A 64 -5.83 -5.86 5.03
C LEU A 64 -6.98 -6.04 4.03
N LEU A 65 -6.88 -5.35 2.90
CA LEU A 65 -7.80 -5.42 1.79
C LEU A 65 -7.17 -6.20 0.65
N ALA A 66 -7.99 -6.64 -0.31
CA ALA A 66 -7.46 -7.17 -1.57
C ALA A 66 -6.57 -6.08 -2.22
N PRO A 67 -5.33 -6.40 -2.63
CA PRO A 67 -4.41 -5.41 -3.19
C PRO A 67 -4.97 -4.71 -4.42
N LEU A 68 -5.75 -5.44 -5.24
CA LEU A 68 -6.42 -4.92 -6.41
C LEU A 68 -7.92 -5.21 -6.28
N PRO A 69 -8.81 -4.24 -6.50
CA PRO A 69 -10.22 -4.55 -6.74
C PRO A 69 -10.30 -5.49 -7.94
N GLN A 70 -11.22 -6.46 -7.90
CA GLN A 70 -11.28 -7.59 -8.83
C GLN A 70 -10.91 -7.17 -10.27
N PRO A 71 -10.06 -7.93 -10.98
CA PRO A 71 -9.82 -7.68 -12.39
C PRO A 71 -11.18 -7.59 -13.07
N ARG A 72 -11.39 -6.55 -13.90
CA ARG A 72 -12.54 -6.53 -14.81
C ARG A 72 -12.40 -7.82 -15.62
N GLN A 73 -13.20 -8.84 -15.29
CA GLN A 73 -13.32 -9.99 -16.15
C GLN A 73 -13.73 -9.41 -17.50
N GLY A 74 -12.93 -9.64 -18.53
CA GLY A 74 -13.26 -9.17 -19.87
C GLY A 74 -14.67 -9.65 -20.19
N ASP A 75 -15.59 -8.71 -20.36
CA ASP A 75 -16.84 -8.98 -21.05
C ASP A 75 -16.47 -9.36 -22.49
N HIS A 76 -16.66 -10.64 -22.80
CA HIS A 76 -16.79 -11.28 -24.11
C HIS A 76 -15.75 -11.04 -25.22
#